data_AF-A0A2W4WQ81-F1
#
_entry.id   AF-A0A2W4WQ81-F1
#
_cell.length_a   1.000
_cell.length_b   1.000
_cell.length_c   1.000
_cell.angle_alpha   90.00
_cell.angle_beta   90.00
_cell.angle_gamma   90.00
#
_symmetry.space_group_name_H-M   'P 1'
#
loop_
_entity.id
_entity.type
_entity.pdbx_description
1 polymer ?
#
loop_
_entity_poly.entity_id
_entity_poly.type
_entity_poly.pdbx_seq_one_letter_code
_entity_poly.pdbx_strand_id
1 'polypeptide(L)'
;MPCAEFGLPNEHWGEAVTATVIARPGTMVTEAELIEFCRGRLPGFKAPKRIHFRSSLPISVANKILKRGLKTEYADEAKGG
;
A
#
# COMPACT_ATOMS: atom_id res chain seq x y z
N MET A 1 4.62 11.39 7.35
CA MET A 1 4.39 9.93 7.40
C MET A 1 4.60 9.44 5.98
N PRO A 2 5.67 8.71 5.68
CA PRO A 2 5.90 8.26 4.31
C PRO A 2 4.94 7.12 3.96
N CYS A 3 4.38 7.18 2.76
CA CYS A 3 3.50 6.17 2.20
C CYS A 3 3.81 5.97 0.72
N ALA A 4 3.45 4.80 0.19
CA ALA A 4 3.60 4.51 -1.22
C ALA A 4 2.50 3.57 -1.71
N GLU A 5 1.89 3.93 -2.83
CA GLU A 5 0.87 3.15 -3.51
C GLU A 5 1.40 2.51 -4.80
N PHE A 6 0.99 1.27 -5.03
CA PHE A 6 1.37 0.46 -6.20
C PHE A 6 0.26 -0.55 -6.53
N GLY A 7 0.10 -0.83 -7.83
CA GLY A 7 -0.83 -1.85 -8.32
C GLY A 7 -0.18 -3.23 -8.32
N LEU A 8 -0.86 -4.20 -7.71
CA LEU A 8 -0.52 -5.61 -7.75
C LEU A 8 -1.48 -6.36 -8.69
N PRO A 9 -1.01 -7.34 -9.47
CA PRO A 9 -1.89 -8.11 -10.34
C PRO A 9 -2.95 -8.84 -9.52
N ASN A 10 -4.23 -8.71 -9.85
CA ASN A 10 -5.31 -9.34 -9.10
C ASN A 10 -6.34 -9.93 -10.06
N GLU A 11 -6.82 -11.15 -9.78
CA GLU A 11 -7.74 -11.87 -10.65
C GLU A 11 -9.12 -11.20 -10.77
N HIS A 12 -9.61 -10.56 -9.70
CA HIS A 12 -10.92 -9.93 -9.67
C HIS A 12 -10.93 -8.51 -10.26
N TRP A 13 -9.83 -7.76 -10.15
CA TRP A 13 -9.76 -6.33 -10.52
C TRP A 13 -8.75 -6.01 -11.63
N GLY A 14 -8.00 -6.99 -12.13
CA GLY A 14 -6.84 -6.80 -12.99
C GLY A 14 -5.64 -6.26 -12.21
N GLU A 15 -5.80 -5.09 -11.57
CA GLU A 15 -4.82 -4.53 -10.63
C GLU A 15 -5.49 -4.15 -9.31
N ALA A 16 -5.11 -4.83 -8.22
CA ALA A 16 -5.47 -4.40 -6.87
C ALA A 16 -4.55 -3.26 -6.42
N VAL A 17 -5.15 -2.12 -6.06
CA VAL A 17 -4.43 -0.99 -5.48
C VAL A 17 -3.98 -1.37 -4.06
N THR A 18 -2.67 -1.45 -3.86
CA THR A 18 -2.07 -1.72 -2.55
C THR A 18 -1.26 -0.52 -2.10
N ALA A 19 -1.34 -0.19 -0.82
CA ALA A 19 -0.54 0.88 -0.22
C ALA A 19 0.33 0.35 0.91
N THR A 20 1.50 0.95 1.09
CA THR A 20 2.36 0.76 2.26
C THR A 20 2.47 2.06 3.03
N VAL A 21 2.47 1.97 4.34
CA VAL A 21 2.42 3.12 5.24
C VAL A 21 3.36 2.91 6.41
N ILE A 22 4.19 3.90 6.74
CA ILE A 22 4.99 3.89 7.97
C ILE A 22 4.26 4.66 9.05
N ALA A 23 3.73 3.96 10.05
CA ALA A 23 3.12 4.59 11.21
C ALA A 23 4.13 5.41 12.00
N ARG A 24 3.70 6.59 12.49
CA ARG A 24 4.51 7.33 13.46
C ARG A 24 4.52 6.56 14.79
N PRO A 25 5.63 6.57 15.54
CA PRO A 25 5.67 5.98 16.87
C PRO A 25 4.52 6.52 17.75
N GLY A 26 3.84 5.62 18.45
CA GLY A 26 2.70 5.98 19.30
C GLY A 26 1.38 6.24 18.57
N THR A 27 1.32 6.08 17.24
CA THR A 27 0.06 6.15 16.49
C THR A 27 -0.57 4.76 16.42
N MET A 28 -1.75 4.59 17.02
CA MET A 28 -2.63 3.45 16.74
C MET A 28 -3.53 3.82 15.58
N VAL A 29 -3.33 3.17 14.44
CA VAL A 29 -4.22 3.24 13.30
C VAL A 29 -4.27 1.87 12.66
N THR A 30 -5.48 1.43 12.30
CA THR A 30 -5.68 0.12 11.67
C THR A 30 -5.75 0.23 10.14
N GLU A 31 -5.53 -0.89 9.47
CA GLU A 31 -5.69 -0.99 8.02
C GLU A 31 -7.13 -0.63 7.62
N ALA A 32 -8.12 -1.20 8.31
CA ALA A 32 -9.53 -0.97 8.06
C ALA A 32 -9.90 0.52 8.18
N GLU A 33 -9.42 1.22 9.21
CA GLU A 33 -9.66 2.65 9.37
C GLU A 33 -9.05 3.48 8.24
N LEU A 34 -7.83 3.16 7.79
CA LEU A 34 -7.22 3.86 6.66
C LEU A 34 -7.93 3.58 5.33
N ILE A 35 -8.37 2.34 5.11
CA ILE A 35 -9.13 1.95 3.92
C ILE A 35 -10.46 2.71 3.91
N GLU A 36 -11.22 2.70 5.02
CA GLU A 36 -12.48 3.43 5.14
C GLU A 36 -12.29 4.93 4.97
N PHE A 37 -11.24 5.49 5.59
CA PHE A 37 -10.85 6.89 5.42
C PHE A 37 -10.59 7.26 3.95
N CYS A 38 -9.93 6.36 3.20
CA CYS A 38 -9.69 6.53 1.77
C CYS A 38 -10.98 6.36 0.96
N ARG A 39 -11.81 5.35 1.26
CA ARG A 39 -13.07 5.07 0.56
C ARG A 39 -14.09 6.20 0.72
N GLY A 40 -14.10 6.88 1.86
CA GLY A 40 -14.96 8.04 2.09
C GLY A 40 -14.54 9.31 1.32
N ARG A 41 -13.31 9.35 0.78
CA ARG A 41 -12.76 10.52 0.08
C ARG A 41 -12.38 10.27 -1.38
N LEU A 42 -12.17 9.01 -1.76
CA LEU A 42 -11.72 8.61 -3.08
C LEU A 42 -12.77 7.70 -3.73
N PRO A 43 -12.89 7.75 -5.07
CA PRO A 43 -13.68 6.76 -5.80
C PRO A 43 -13.22 5.34 -5.47
N GLY A 44 -14.14 4.38 -5.34
CA GLY A 44 -13.85 3.02 -4.87
C GLY A 44 -12.82 2.21 -5.69
N PHE A 45 -12.49 2.67 -6.91
CA PHE A 45 -11.43 2.11 -7.75
C PHE A 45 -10.03 2.72 -7.47
N LYS A 46 -9.97 3.92 -6.85
CA LYS A 46 -8.71 4.55 -6.39
C LYS A 46 -8.41 4.26 -4.92
N ALA A 47 -9.41 3.83 -4.17
CA ALA A 47 -9.22 3.44 -2.78
C ALA A 47 -8.35 2.17 -2.72
N PRO A 48 -7.30 2.14 -1.88
CA PRO A 48 -6.48 0.96 -1.69
C PRO A 48 -7.35 -0.18 -1.16
N LYS A 49 -7.13 -1.37 -1.71
CA LYS A 49 -7.78 -2.63 -1.28
C LYS A 49 -7.05 -3.25 -0.10
N ARG A 50 -5.74 -3.00 0.00
CA ARG A 50 -4.89 -3.50 1.07
C ARG A 50 -3.89 -2.43 1.50
N ILE A 51 -3.65 -2.31 2.80
CA ILE A 51 -2.69 -1.38 3.39
C ILE A 51 -1.73 -2.14 4.31
N HIS A 52 -0.45 -2.13 3.97
CA HIS A 52 0.59 -2.75 4.77
C HIS A 52 1.32 -1.72 5.62
N PHE A 53 1.35 -1.95 6.93
CA PHE A 53 2.19 -1.17 7.83
C PHE A 53 3.63 -1.67 7.79
N ARG A 54 4.58 -0.75 7.65
CA ARG A 54 6.01 -1.06 7.62
C ARG A 54 6.79 -0.14 8.52
N SER A 55 7.95 -0.61 8.98
CA SER A 55 8.91 0.22 9.72
C SER A 55 9.81 1.04 8.79
N SER A 56 9.98 0.60 7.54
CA SER A 56 10.82 1.24 6.53
C SER A 56 10.28 0.99 5.11
N LEU A 57 10.61 1.90 4.19
CA LEU A 57 10.36 1.75 2.76
C LEU A 57 11.68 1.58 2.03
N PRO A 58 11.71 0.86 0.90
CA PRO A 58 12.90 0.79 0.06
C PRO A 58 13.14 2.18 -0.56
N ILE A 59 14.26 2.78 -0.21
CA ILE A 59 14.67 4.10 -0.68
C ILE A 59 15.92 3.96 -1.54
N SER A 60 15.94 4.65 -2.67
CA SER A 60 17.13 4.77 -3.52
C SER A 60 18.22 5.57 -2.81
N VAL A 61 19.46 5.47 -3.29
CA VAL A 61 20.59 6.36 -2.92
C VAL A 61 20.24 7.85 -3.05
N ALA A 62 19.28 8.20 -3.91
CA ALA A 62 18.76 9.55 -4.07
C ALA A 62 17.58 9.89 -3.14
N ASN A 63 17.34 9.13 -2.07
CA ASN A 63 16.20 9.27 -1.14
C ASN A 63 14.81 9.22 -1.79
N LYS A 64 14.68 8.57 -2.95
CA LYS A 64 13.39 8.33 -3.63
C LYS A 64 12.82 6.96 -3.26
N ILE A 65 11.52 6.88 -2.98
CA ILE A 65 10.86 5.60 -2.71
C ILE A 65 10.86 4.72 -3.96
N LEU A 66 11.37 3.50 -3.83
CA LEU A 66 11.44 2.52 -4.90
C LEU A 66 10.18 1.65 -4.93
N LYS A 67 9.14 2.14 -5.60
CA LYS A 67 7.88 1.40 -5.80
C LYS A 67 8.08 0.03 -6.45
N ARG A 68 9.10 -0.11 -7.31
CA ARG A 68 9.45 -1.40 -7.94
C ARG A 68 9.84 -2.47 -6.92
N GLY A 69 10.62 -2.10 -5.89
CA GLY A 69 11.01 -3.03 -4.82
C GLY A 69 9.79 -3.53 -4.07
N LEU A 70 8.88 -2.61 -3.70
CA LEU A 70 7.61 -2.96 -3.07
C LEU A 70 6.75 -3.87 -3.97
N LYS A 71 6.61 -3.54 -5.25
CA LYS A 71 5.83 -4.36 -6.18
C LYS A 71 6.40 -5.78 -6.29
N THR A 72 7.73 -5.94 -6.29
CA THR A 72 8.37 -7.27 -6.28
C THR A 72 8.13 -8.02 -4.96
N GLU A 73 8.26 -7.36 -3.80
CA GLU A 73 8.05 -7.99 -2.50
C GLU A 73 6.61 -8.51 -2.34
N TYR A 74 5.63 -7.73 -2.80
CA TYR A 74 4.21 -8.09 -2.70
C TYR A 74 3.63 -8.76 -3.96
N ALA A 75 4.46 -9.08 -4.97
CA ALA A 75 4.00 -9.71 -6.20
C ALA A 75 3.42 -11.12 -5.96
N ASP A 76 3.93 -11.83 -4.97
CA ASP A 76 3.51 -13.19 -4.64
C ASP A 76 2.19 -13.22 -3.85
N GLU A 77 2.00 -12.27 -2.93
CA GLU A 77 0.74 -12.07 -2.20
C GLU A 77 -0.45 -11.80 -3.12
N ALA A 78 -0.17 -11.27 -4.31
CA ALA A 78 -1.17 -10.96 -5.32
C ALA A 78 -1.75 -12.20 -6.01
N LYS A 79 -1.07 -13.36 -5.94
CA LYS A 79 -1.48 -14.62 -6.59
C LYS A 79 -2.29 -15.55 -5.69
N GLY A 80 -2.40 -15.25 -4.39
CA GLY A 80 -2.87 -16.21 -3.38
C GLY A 80 -4.09 -15.78 -2.57
N GLY A 81 -5.01 -14.98 -3.13
CA GLY A 81 -6.20 -14.49 -2.42
C GLY A 81 -7.48 -14.70 -3.21
#